data_AF-A0A2Z5G621-F1
#
_entry.id   AF-A0A2Z5G621-F1
#
_cell.length_a   1.000
_cell.length_b   1.000
_cell.length_c   1.000
_cell.angle_alpha   90.00
_cell.angle_beta   90.00
_cell.angle_gamma   90.00
#
_symmetry.space_group_name_H-M   'P 1'
#
loop_
_entity.id
_entity.type
_entity.pdbx_description
1 polymer ?
#
loop_
_entity_poly.entity_id
_entity_poly.type
_entity_poly.pdbx_seq_one_letter_code
_entity_poly.pdbx_strand_id
1 'polypeptide(L)'
;MSILSRKVSRLLTVALVTSIALLPPVLRSVTRKPPNTQVAAQLDAARSEAYELARDAEEMTSLLNNDVSWQSHATVLNRIRDHVNNMGKILEKLQSERDEASPWQQEAIDRMVPLLKDIAANTTAAIEHLNQNQIRPVSEDYKEYLQQNADTAHALADMISSFVKYDRTRATLEALQDKIEMPHN
;
A
#
# COMPACT_ATOMS: atom_id res chain seq x y z
N MET A 1 1.42 -32.78 -82.46
CA MET A 1 2.20 -33.81 -81.72
C MET A 1 1.78 -33.76 -80.26
N SER A 2 1.32 -34.89 -79.73
CA SER A 2 1.12 -35.15 -78.29
C SER A 2 2.47 -35.04 -77.57
N ILE A 3 2.54 -34.79 -76.26
CA ILE A 3 2.40 -35.81 -75.21
C ILE A 3 2.19 -35.11 -73.86
N LEU A 4 1.21 -35.60 -73.09
CA LEU A 4 1.06 -35.38 -71.65
C LEU A 4 2.23 -36.00 -70.87
N SER A 5 2.70 -35.35 -69.79
CA SER A 5 3.28 -36.08 -68.66
C SER A 5 2.71 -35.60 -67.32
N ARG A 6 2.29 -36.59 -66.51
CA ARG A 6 1.57 -36.48 -65.23
C ARG A 6 2.48 -36.07 -64.06
N LYS A 7 1.86 -35.27 -63.17
CA LYS A 7 1.88 -35.23 -61.68
C LYS A 7 3.23 -35.26 -60.95
N VAL A 8 3.44 -34.30 -60.03
CA VAL A 8 3.50 -34.53 -58.56
C VAL A 8 3.09 -33.24 -57.83
N SER A 9 2.23 -33.40 -56.81
CA SER A 9 1.73 -32.40 -55.87
C SER A 9 2.79 -32.00 -54.84
N ARG A 10 2.82 -30.72 -54.44
CA ARG A 10 3.04 -30.28 -53.06
C ARG A 10 2.69 -28.80 -52.91
N LEU A 11 1.50 -28.55 -52.36
CA LEU A 11 1.10 -27.28 -51.75
C LEU A 11 1.91 -27.09 -50.45
N LEU A 12 2.49 -25.91 -50.26
CA LEU A 12 2.93 -25.43 -48.96
C LEU A 12 2.63 -23.93 -48.87
N THR A 13 1.45 -23.64 -48.32
CA THR A 13 1.07 -22.37 -47.70
C THR A 13 1.74 -22.23 -46.34
N VAL A 14 2.39 -21.10 -46.06
CA VAL A 14 2.34 -20.45 -44.73
C VAL A 14 2.39 -18.94 -44.93
N ALA A 15 1.25 -18.28 -44.78
CA ALA A 15 1.17 -16.88 -44.39
C ALA A 15 0.45 -16.85 -43.05
N LEU A 16 1.21 -16.67 -41.96
CA LEU A 16 0.66 -16.43 -40.63
C LEU A 16 1.22 -15.08 -40.16
N VAL A 17 0.56 -13.99 -40.57
CA VAL A 17 0.83 -12.67 -39.98
C VAL A 17 0.07 -12.60 -38.67
N THR A 18 0.86 -12.49 -37.61
CA THR A 18 0.51 -12.31 -36.21
C THR A 18 -0.53 -11.20 -35.98
N SER A 19 -1.73 -11.60 -35.58
CA SER A 19 -2.71 -10.70 -34.96
C SER A 19 -2.47 -10.66 -33.45
N ILE A 20 -1.69 -9.69 -32.97
CA ILE A 20 -1.59 -9.40 -31.53
C ILE A 20 -2.80 -8.54 -31.15
N ALA A 21 -3.83 -9.23 -30.67
CA ALA A 21 -4.81 -8.84 -29.66
C ALA A 21 -5.01 -7.34 -29.36
N LEU A 22 -5.92 -6.68 -30.09
CA LEU A 22 -6.79 -5.68 -29.49
C LEU A 22 -7.88 -6.41 -28.70
N LEU A 23 -7.62 -6.72 -27.43
CA LEU A 23 -8.70 -7.12 -26.53
C LEU A 23 -9.52 -5.87 -26.16
N PRO A 24 -10.86 -5.88 -26.32
CA PRO A 24 -11.70 -4.77 -25.90
C PRO A 24 -11.58 -4.54 -24.38
N PRO A 25 -11.58 -3.29 -23.90
CA PRO A 25 -11.43 -2.97 -22.48
C PRO A 25 -12.49 -3.63 -21.59
N VAL A 26 -13.65 -3.97 -22.15
CA VAL A 26 -14.76 -4.67 -21.49
C VAL A 26 -14.40 -6.11 -21.07
N LEU A 27 -13.40 -6.76 -21.69
CA LEU A 27 -12.94 -8.08 -21.24
C LEU A 27 -11.92 -8.00 -20.09
N ARG A 28 -11.35 -6.83 -19.79
CA ARG A 28 -10.48 -6.64 -18.62
C ARG A 28 -11.25 -6.55 -17.30
N SER A 29 -12.56 -6.34 -17.33
CA SER A 29 -13.40 -6.30 -16.12
C SER A 29 -13.85 -7.68 -15.65
N VAL A 30 -13.86 -8.70 -16.52
CA VAL A 30 -14.40 -10.04 -16.23
C VAL A 30 -13.52 -10.87 -15.28
N THR A 31 -12.26 -10.47 -15.03
CA THR A 31 -11.31 -11.22 -14.18
C THR A 31 -10.95 -10.53 -12.87
N ARG A 32 -11.57 -9.40 -12.51
CA ARG A 32 -11.27 -8.71 -11.26
C ARG A 32 -12.09 -9.31 -10.13
N LYS A 33 -11.42 -10.08 -9.25
CA LYS A 33 -11.98 -10.48 -7.96
C LYS A 33 -12.57 -9.23 -7.27
N PRO A 34 -13.84 -9.25 -6.83
CA PRO A 34 -14.42 -8.12 -6.14
C PRO A 34 -13.63 -7.81 -4.86
N PRO A 35 -13.72 -6.59 -4.33
CA PRO A 35 -13.06 -6.20 -3.09
C PRO A 35 -13.49 -7.12 -1.96
N ASN A 36 -12.52 -7.58 -1.17
CA ASN A 36 -12.83 -8.23 0.09
C ASN A 36 -13.20 -7.14 1.12
N THR A 37 -14.40 -7.20 1.68
CA THR A 37 -14.94 -6.20 2.61
C THR A 37 -14.20 -6.18 3.95
N GLN A 38 -13.74 -7.34 4.42
CA GLN A 38 -12.95 -7.46 5.64
C GLN A 38 -11.56 -6.83 5.46
N VAL A 39 -10.93 -7.04 4.30
CA VAL A 39 -9.67 -6.39 3.95
C VAL A 39 -9.86 -4.88 3.79
N ALA A 40 -10.97 -4.43 3.19
CA ALA A 40 -11.28 -3.00 3.07
C ALA A 40 -11.44 -2.33 4.44
N ALA A 41 -12.12 -2.99 5.38
CA ALA A 41 -12.26 -2.50 6.75
C ALA A 41 -10.92 -2.41 7.49
N GLN A 42 -10.02 -3.38 7.25
CA GLN A 42 -8.66 -3.35 7.84
C GLN A 42 -7.79 -2.26 7.24
N LEU A 43 -7.89 -2.00 5.93
CA LEU A 43 -7.19 -0.86 5.31
C LEU A 43 -7.71 0.48 5.86
N ASP A 44 -8.99 0.59 6.19
CA ASP A 44 -9.55 1.79 6.84
C ASP A 44 -9.08 1.95 8.29
N ALA A 45 -8.98 0.84 9.04
CA ALA A 45 -8.36 0.84 10.36
C ALA A 45 -6.88 1.23 10.29
N ALA A 46 -6.13 0.65 9.34
CA ALA A 46 -4.74 0.99 9.09
C ALA A 46 -4.58 2.47 8.72
N ARG A 47 -5.49 3.02 7.93
CA ARG A 47 -5.49 4.45 7.59
C ARG A 47 -5.57 5.32 8.83
N SER A 48 -6.49 5.00 9.74
CA SER A 48 -6.69 5.77 10.97
C SER A 48 -5.46 5.71 11.87
N GLU A 49 -4.91 4.51 12.08
CA GLU A 49 -3.70 4.30 12.88
C GLU A 49 -2.45 4.96 12.26
N ALA A 50 -2.30 4.91 10.93
CA ALA A 50 -1.19 5.56 10.24
C ALA A 50 -1.25 7.10 10.33
N TYR A 51 -2.44 7.69 10.39
CA TYR A 51 -2.57 9.13 10.62
C TYR A 51 -2.12 9.54 12.01
N GLU A 52 -2.50 8.80 13.06
CA GLU A 52 -2.04 9.10 14.42
C GLU A 52 -0.53 8.86 14.57
N LEU A 53 -0.01 7.78 13.97
CA LEU A 53 1.43 7.53 13.89
C LEU A 53 2.19 8.71 13.24
N ALA A 54 1.72 9.21 12.10
CA ALA A 54 2.36 10.33 11.40
C ALA A 54 2.32 11.61 12.23
N ARG A 55 1.20 11.90 12.90
CA ARG A 55 1.06 13.06 13.79
C ARG A 55 2.01 12.99 14.98
N ASP A 56 2.12 11.83 15.61
CA ASP A 56 3.02 11.65 16.77
C ASP A 56 4.49 11.68 16.33
N ALA A 57 4.81 11.19 15.13
CA ALA A 57 6.13 11.33 14.55
C ALA A 57 6.48 12.80 14.23
N GLU A 58 5.53 13.58 13.73
CA GLU A 58 5.70 15.02 13.55
C GLU A 58 5.89 15.75 14.90
N GLU A 59 5.07 15.44 15.91
CA GLU A 59 5.23 15.94 17.28
C GLU A 59 6.66 15.67 17.78
N MET A 60 7.18 14.47 17.54
CA MET A 60 8.53 14.07 17.93
C MET A 60 9.62 14.94 17.28
N THR A 61 9.49 15.28 15.99
CA THR A 61 10.44 16.19 15.33
C THR A 61 10.36 17.62 15.90
N SER A 62 9.18 18.07 16.33
CA SER A 62 9.01 19.38 16.95
C SER A 62 9.78 19.51 18.27
N LEU A 63 9.97 18.40 19.01
CA LEU A 63 10.73 18.41 20.26
C LEU A 63 12.21 18.77 20.04
N LEU A 64 12.77 18.50 18.86
CA LEU A 64 14.15 18.86 18.52
C LEU A 64 14.39 20.39 18.58
N ASN A 65 13.36 21.17 18.30
CA ASN A 65 13.42 22.63 18.29
C ASN A 65 13.09 23.26 19.63
N ASN A 66 12.72 22.46 20.63
CA ASN A 66 12.32 22.92 21.95
C ASN A 66 13.32 22.47 23.03
N ASP A 67 13.35 23.20 24.15
CA ASP A 67 14.15 22.82 25.32
C ASP A 67 13.31 21.96 26.27
N VAL A 68 13.05 20.72 25.84
CA VAL A 68 12.31 19.72 26.61
C VAL A 68 13.23 18.64 27.15
N SER A 69 12.79 17.95 28.21
CA SER A 69 13.59 16.90 28.83
C SER A 69 13.58 15.61 28.01
N TRP A 70 14.57 14.74 28.25
CA TRP A 70 14.61 13.42 27.63
C TRP A 70 13.36 12.58 27.93
N GLN A 71 12.69 12.81 29.08
CA GLN A 71 11.43 12.14 29.42
C GLN A 71 10.29 12.53 28.47
N SER A 72 10.25 13.79 28.02
CA SER A 72 9.28 14.23 27.00
C SER A 72 9.51 13.48 25.69
N HIS A 73 10.77 13.37 25.26
CA HIS A 73 11.15 12.55 24.10
C HIS A 73 10.74 11.08 24.27
N ALA A 74 11.02 10.48 25.42
CA ALA A 74 10.68 9.09 25.71
C ALA A 74 9.15 8.86 25.68
N THR A 75 8.36 9.83 26.15
CA THR A 75 6.90 9.75 26.15
C THR A 75 6.36 9.65 24.73
N VAL A 76 6.81 10.52 23.82
CA VAL A 76 6.36 10.51 22.43
C VAL A 76 6.89 9.28 21.68
N LEU A 77 8.16 8.89 21.89
CA LEU A 77 8.70 7.66 21.30
C LEU A 77 7.94 6.40 21.73
N ASN A 78 7.47 6.33 22.97
CA ASN A 78 6.63 5.22 23.43
C ASN A 78 5.26 5.21 22.72
N ARG A 79 4.63 6.37 22.49
CA ARG A 79 3.39 6.45 21.72
C ARG A 79 3.59 5.99 20.28
N ILE A 80 4.65 6.46 19.61
CA ILE A 80 5.03 6.02 18.26
C ILE A 80 5.23 4.50 18.22
N ARG A 81 5.97 3.94 19.18
CA ARG A 81 6.16 2.48 19.29
C ARG A 81 4.84 1.74 19.42
N ASP A 82 3.92 2.26 20.23
CA ASP A 82 2.62 1.61 20.43
C ASP A 82 1.79 1.64 19.13
N HIS A 83 1.84 2.74 18.36
CA HIS A 83 1.26 2.82 17.02
C HIS A 83 1.89 1.84 16.02
N VAL A 84 3.23 1.74 16.01
CA VAL A 84 3.95 0.77 15.17
C VAL A 84 3.52 -0.66 15.50
N ASN A 85 3.39 -0.99 16.77
CA ASN A 85 2.95 -2.32 17.21
C ASN A 85 1.52 -2.62 16.79
N ASN A 86 0.61 -1.63 16.88
CA ASN A 86 -0.76 -1.80 16.41
C ASN A 86 -0.83 -1.95 14.89
N MET A 87 -0.06 -1.16 14.15
CA MET A 87 0.06 -1.30 12.71
C MET A 87 0.61 -2.67 12.31
N GLY A 88 1.57 -3.21 13.07
CA GLY A 88 2.09 -4.57 12.89
C GLY A 88 1.00 -5.63 13.01
N LYS A 89 0.13 -5.52 14.01
CA LYS A 89 -1.02 -6.44 14.19
C LYS A 89 -2.03 -6.33 13.04
N ILE A 90 -2.30 -5.11 12.57
CA ILE A 90 -3.20 -4.89 11.43
C ILE A 90 -2.58 -5.51 10.16
N LEU A 91 -1.29 -5.29 9.93
CA LEU A 91 -0.58 -5.84 8.77
C LEU A 91 -0.50 -7.37 8.80
N GLU A 92 -0.29 -7.98 9.97
CA GLU A 92 -0.32 -9.43 10.13
C GLU A 92 -1.68 -10.01 9.69
N LYS A 93 -2.77 -9.38 10.13
CA LYS A 93 -4.12 -9.78 9.73
C LYS A 93 -4.34 -9.60 8.22
N LEU A 94 -3.96 -8.46 7.67
CA LEU A 94 -4.03 -8.19 6.23
C LEU A 94 -3.24 -9.21 5.41
N GLN A 95 -2.05 -9.59 5.85
CA GLN A 95 -1.22 -10.60 5.19
C GLN A 95 -1.89 -11.99 5.23
N SER A 96 -2.53 -12.34 6.34
CA SER A 96 -3.27 -13.62 6.45
C SER A 96 -4.46 -13.70 5.48
N GLU A 97 -5.02 -12.56 5.09
CA GLU A 97 -6.16 -12.44 4.17
C GLU A 97 -5.72 -12.06 2.73
N ARG A 98 -4.42 -11.98 2.46
CA ARG A 98 -3.88 -11.45 1.19
C ARG A 98 -4.38 -12.21 -0.03
N ASP A 99 -4.39 -13.55 0.02
CA ASP A 99 -4.86 -14.38 -1.11
C ASP A 99 -6.38 -14.25 -1.33
N GLU A 100 -7.10 -13.84 -0.29
CA GLU A 100 -8.52 -13.52 -0.34
C GLU A 100 -8.81 -12.11 -0.85
N ALA A 101 -7.80 -11.24 -0.88
CA ALA A 101 -7.92 -9.87 -1.31
C ALA A 101 -7.99 -9.74 -2.83
N SER A 102 -8.63 -8.67 -3.31
CA SER A 102 -8.59 -8.29 -4.73
C SER A 102 -7.19 -7.78 -5.13
N PRO A 103 -6.82 -7.77 -6.43
CA PRO A 103 -5.45 -7.44 -6.84
C PRO A 103 -4.92 -6.08 -6.33
N TRP A 104 -5.76 -5.05 -6.28
CA TRP A 104 -5.34 -3.74 -5.76
C TRP A 104 -5.21 -3.73 -4.23
N GLN A 105 -5.96 -4.57 -3.51
CA GLN A 105 -5.81 -4.73 -2.06
C GLN A 105 -4.52 -5.48 -1.75
N GLN A 106 -4.17 -6.51 -2.53
CA GLN A 106 -2.88 -7.19 -2.41
C GLN A 106 -1.72 -6.20 -2.58
N GLU A 107 -1.80 -5.35 -3.61
CA GLU A 107 -0.81 -4.29 -3.84
C GLU A 107 -0.72 -3.33 -2.65
N ALA A 108 -1.86 -2.93 -2.05
CA ALA A 108 -1.85 -2.10 -0.85
C ALA A 108 -1.10 -2.77 0.30
N ILE A 109 -1.40 -4.04 0.57
CA ILE A 109 -0.76 -4.85 1.61
C ILE A 109 0.75 -4.94 1.36
N ASP A 110 1.16 -5.27 0.15
CA ASP A 110 2.58 -5.43 -0.22
C ASP A 110 3.35 -4.12 -0.04
N ARG A 111 2.74 -2.98 -0.37
CA ARG A 111 3.36 -1.66 -0.23
C ARG A 111 3.42 -1.15 1.22
N MET A 112 2.56 -1.64 2.12
CA MET A 112 2.64 -1.33 3.55
C MET A 112 3.89 -1.95 4.20
N VAL A 113 4.28 -3.16 3.79
CA VAL A 113 5.35 -3.94 4.42
C VAL A 113 6.68 -3.18 4.56
N PRO A 114 7.30 -2.66 3.47
CA PRO A 114 8.60 -2.00 3.59
C PRO A 114 8.51 -0.72 4.41
N LEU A 115 7.45 0.08 4.25
CA LEU A 115 7.28 1.33 4.98
C LEU A 115 7.16 1.10 6.49
N LEU A 116 6.35 0.11 6.91
CA LEU A 116 6.20 -0.22 8.31
C LEU A 116 7.49 -0.76 8.93
N LYS A 117 8.26 -1.53 8.15
CA LYS A 117 9.57 -2.04 8.58
C LYS A 117 10.56 -0.90 8.85
N ASP A 118 10.61 0.09 7.97
CA ASP A 118 11.51 1.24 8.11
C ASP A 118 11.13 2.12 9.31
N ILE A 119 9.84 2.38 9.51
CA ILE A 119 9.31 3.08 10.70
C ILE A 119 9.70 2.34 11.98
N ALA A 120 9.52 1.01 12.02
CA ALA A 120 9.87 0.19 13.18
C ALA A 120 11.37 0.20 13.49
N ALA A 121 12.22 0.14 12.46
CA ALA A 121 13.66 0.21 12.59
C ALA A 121 14.10 1.58 13.15
N ASN A 122 13.60 2.68 12.59
CA ASN A 122 13.93 4.03 13.03
C ASN A 122 13.41 4.33 14.44
N THR A 123 12.22 3.86 14.78
CA THR A 123 11.66 3.97 16.13
C THR A 123 12.54 3.24 17.15
N THR A 124 12.98 2.02 16.82
CA THR A 124 13.87 1.23 17.67
C THR A 124 15.21 1.95 17.86
N ALA A 125 15.84 2.41 16.78
CA ALA A 125 17.11 3.12 16.83
C ALA A 125 17.02 4.41 17.67
N ALA A 126 15.94 5.18 17.53
CA ALA A 126 15.71 6.38 18.33
C ALA A 126 15.55 6.07 19.83
N ILE A 127 14.81 5.00 20.17
CA ILE A 127 14.65 4.54 21.56
C ILE A 127 15.98 4.09 22.14
N GLU A 128 16.74 3.28 21.41
CA GLU A 128 18.06 2.81 21.84
C GLU A 128 19.02 3.98 22.07
N HIS A 129 19.06 4.94 21.15
CA HIS A 129 19.90 6.13 21.27
C HIS A 129 19.54 6.96 22.51
N LEU A 130 18.24 7.18 22.75
CA LEU A 130 17.78 7.92 23.94
C LEU A 130 18.12 7.18 25.25
N ASN A 131 18.06 5.85 25.25
CA ASN A 131 18.37 5.03 26.42
C ASN A 131 19.87 4.97 26.73
N GLN A 132 20.73 5.05 25.72
CA GLN A 132 22.19 5.07 25.91
C GLN A 132 22.65 6.30 26.69
N ASN A 133 22.00 7.45 26.50
CA ASN A 133 22.31 8.69 27.19
C ASN A 133 21.02 9.45 27.51
N GLN A 134 20.53 9.32 28.74
CA GLN A 134 19.34 9.99 29.27
C GLN A 134 19.57 11.47 29.59
N ILE A 135 20.15 12.18 28.63
CA ILE A 135 20.29 13.63 28.58
C ILE A 135 19.52 14.14 27.37
N ARG A 136 19.40 15.46 27.21
CA ARG A 136 18.76 16.04 26.02
C ARG A 136 19.45 15.51 24.75
N PRO A 137 18.72 14.82 23.85
CA PRO A 137 19.33 14.24 22.67
C PRO A 137 19.57 15.33 21.63
N VAL A 138 20.84 15.57 21.29
CA VAL A 138 21.27 16.63 20.34
C VAL A 138 22.11 16.10 19.18
N SER A 139 22.36 14.80 19.14
CA SER A 139 23.16 14.14 18.09
C SER A 139 22.46 14.22 16.73
N GLU A 140 23.25 14.25 15.66
CA GLU A 140 22.72 14.23 14.29
C GLU A 140 22.02 12.91 13.97
N ASP A 141 22.58 11.77 14.39
CA ASP A 141 21.97 10.45 14.20
C ASP A 141 20.55 10.38 14.78
N TYR A 142 20.34 10.91 15.99
CA TYR A 142 19.01 10.94 16.60
C TYR A 142 18.03 11.77 15.78
N LYS A 143 18.45 12.95 15.32
CA LYS A 143 17.62 13.81 14.46
C LYS A 143 17.26 13.10 13.17
N GLU A 144 18.21 12.40 12.55
CA GLU A 144 18.00 11.64 11.32
C GLU A 144 16.97 10.53 11.53
N TYR A 145 17.07 9.74 12.60
CA TYR A 145 16.07 8.71 12.89
C TYR A 145 14.67 9.29 13.05
N LEU A 146 14.52 10.43 13.73
CA LEU A 146 13.22 11.07 13.91
C LEU A 146 12.65 11.61 12.60
N GLN A 147 13.47 12.26 11.78
CA GLN A 147 13.04 12.79 10.49
C GLN A 147 12.62 11.67 9.53
N GLN A 148 13.44 10.63 9.40
CA GLN A 148 13.12 9.48 8.55
C GLN A 148 11.86 8.77 9.03
N ASN A 149 11.64 8.68 10.34
CA ASN A 149 10.42 8.11 10.89
C ASN A 149 9.18 8.95 10.51
N ALA A 150 9.24 10.27 10.68
CA ALA A 150 8.15 11.17 10.29
C ALA A 150 7.86 11.11 8.78
N ASP A 151 8.88 11.21 7.93
CA ASP A 151 8.74 11.16 6.48
C ASP A 151 8.10 9.83 6.02
N THR A 152 8.57 8.72 6.59
CA THR A 152 8.05 7.37 6.25
C THR A 152 6.64 7.15 6.78
N ALA A 153 6.32 7.65 7.97
CA ALA A 153 4.97 7.59 8.54
C ALA A 153 3.95 8.38 7.70
N HIS A 154 4.33 9.57 7.21
CA HIS A 154 3.52 10.33 6.25
C HIS A 154 3.33 9.56 4.94
N ALA A 155 4.41 9.01 4.37
CA ALA A 155 4.32 8.21 3.16
C ALA A 155 3.39 6.99 3.32
N LEU A 156 3.43 6.32 4.48
CA LEU A 156 2.51 5.23 4.82
C LEU A 156 1.06 5.71 4.89
N ALA A 157 0.80 6.80 5.61
CA ALA A 157 -0.54 7.36 5.75
C ALA A 157 -1.14 7.77 4.39
N ASP A 158 -0.38 8.47 3.55
CA ASP A 158 -0.82 8.92 2.24
C ASP A 158 -1.08 7.75 1.28
N MET A 159 -0.23 6.74 1.32
CA MET A 159 -0.37 5.54 0.50
C MET A 159 -1.64 4.76 0.88
N ILE A 160 -1.86 4.47 2.17
CA ILE A 160 -3.06 3.76 2.62
C ILE A 160 -4.32 4.60 2.32
N SER A 161 -4.27 5.91 2.57
CA SER A 161 -5.38 6.82 2.30
C SER A 161 -5.76 6.84 0.81
N SER A 162 -4.78 6.73 -0.09
CA SER A 162 -5.02 6.62 -1.53
C SER A 162 -5.79 5.34 -1.90
N PHE A 163 -5.43 4.20 -1.31
CA PHE A 163 -6.15 2.93 -1.53
C PHE A 163 -7.56 2.93 -0.94
N VAL A 164 -7.74 3.47 0.26
CA VAL A 164 -9.07 3.62 0.87
C VAL A 164 -9.95 4.57 0.05
N LYS A 165 -9.39 5.68 -0.44
CA LYS A 165 -10.12 6.62 -1.33
C LYS A 165 -10.51 5.94 -2.64
N TYR A 166 -9.62 5.13 -3.22
CA TYR A 166 -9.91 4.34 -4.41
C TYR A 166 -11.09 3.39 -4.18
N ASP A 167 -11.11 2.66 -3.07
CA ASP A 167 -12.20 1.76 -2.70
C ASP A 167 -13.55 2.48 -2.63
N ARG A 168 -13.62 3.58 -1.88
CA ARG A 168 -14.82 4.41 -1.73
C ARG A 168 -15.30 5.00 -3.06
N THR A 169 -14.37 5.43 -3.89
CA THR A 169 -14.69 6.00 -5.21
C THR A 169 -15.29 4.93 -6.12
N ARG A 170 -14.72 3.72 -6.14
CA ARG A 170 -15.31 2.61 -6.90
C ARG A 170 -16.71 2.26 -6.41
N ALA A 171 -16.90 2.09 -5.10
CA ALA A 171 -18.22 1.77 -4.54
C ALA A 171 -19.27 2.83 -4.90
N THR A 172 -18.87 4.11 -4.93
CA THR A 172 -19.75 5.20 -5.38
C THR A 172 -20.11 5.08 -6.85
N LEU A 173 -19.15 4.74 -7.72
CA LEU A 173 -19.41 4.55 -9.15
C LEU A 173 -20.33 3.36 -9.42
N GLU A 174 -20.13 2.23 -8.73
CA GLU A 174 -20.99 1.05 -8.82
C GLU A 174 -22.44 1.39 -8.43
N ALA A 175 -22.63 2.05 -7.28
CA ALA A 175 -23.96 2.47 -6.84
C ALA A 175 -24.66 3.45 -7.80
N LEU A 176 -23.89 4.35 -8.45
CA LEU A 176 -24.42 5.25 -9.48
C LEU A 176 -24.83 4.51 -10.74
N GLN A 177 -24.04 3.52 -11.17
CA GLN A 177 -24.35 2.68 -12.33
C GLN A 177 -25.64 1.90 -12.11
N ASP A 178 -25.78 1.25 -10.94
CA ASP A 178 -26.99 0.51 -10.59
C ASP A 178 -28.24 1.39 -10.65
N LYS A 179 -28.14 2.64 -10.18
CA LYS A 179 -29.24 3.61 -10.22
C LYS A 179 -29.64 4.01 -11.64
N ILE A 180 -28.69 4.06 -12.57
CA ILE A 180 -28.95 4.38 -13.99
C ILE A 180 -29.56 3.16 -14.70
N GLU A 181 -29.14 1.95 -14.36
CA GLU A 181 -29.60 0.71 -14.99
C GLU A 181 -30.98 0.24 -14.51
N MET A 182 -31.41 0.67 -13.32
CA MET A 182 -32.78 0.39 -12.85
C MET A 182 -33.83 1.13 -13.71
N PRO A 183 -34.74 0.42 -14.40
CA PRO A 183 -35.84 1.04 -15.14
C PRO A 183 -36.65 1.94 -14.20
N HIS A 184 -36.93 3.17 -14.63
CA HIS A 184 -37.92 4.00 -13.96
C HIS A 184 -39.30 3.37 -14.21
N ASN A 185 -39.86 2.74 -13.16
CA ASN A 185 -41.25 2.26 -13.15
C ASN A 185 -42.20 3.40 -12.78
#